data_AF-A0A8J2LA18-F1
#
_entry.id   AF-A0A8J2LA18-F1
#
_cell.length_a   1.000
_cell.length_b   1.000
_cell.length_c   1.000
_cell.angle_alpha   90.00
_cell.angle_beta   90.00
_cell.angle_gamma   90.00
#
_symmetry.space_group_name_H-M   'P 1'
#
loop_
_entity.id
_entity.type
_entity.pdbx_description
1 polymer ?
#
loop_
_entity_poly.entity_id
_entity_poly.type
_entity_poly.pdbx_seq_one_letter_code
_entity_poly.pdbx_strand_id
1 'polypeptide(L)' 'FNQSAHLIGSRDCMVMPVSALTGEGIAEGINWLVDCLKRNVDSRPPRNNENR' A
#
# COMPACT_ATOMS: atom_id res chain seq x y z
N PHE A 1 4.49 14.78 -2.14
CA PHE A 1 4.95 13.37 -2.03
C PHE A 1 6.47 13.29 -1.85
N ASN A 2 7.27 13.73 -2.83
CA ASN A 2 8.73 13.53 -2.83
C ASN A 2 9.47 14.01 -1.58
N GLN A 3 9.11 15.15 -0.99
CA GLN A 3 9.77 15.68 0.21
C GLN A 3 9.61 14.78 1.45
N SER A 4 8.51 14.05 1.55
CA SER A 4 8.20 13.18 2.69
C SER A 4 8.39 11.68 2.39
N ALA A 5 8.77 11.34 1.15
CA ALA A 5 8.89 9.95 0.71
C ALA A 5 9.90 9.15 1.55
N HIS A 6 10.96 9.81 2.04
CA HIS A 6 11.95 9.19 2.92
C HIS A 6 11.36 8.68 4.24
N LEU A 7 10.24 9.23 4.73
CA LEU A 7 9.57 8.80 5.97
C LEU A 7 8.79 7.49 5.82
N ILE A 8 8.51 7.06 4.58
CA ILE A 8 7.77 5.82 4.29
C ILE A 8 8.65 4.58 4.54
N GLY A 9 9.97 4.73 4.48
CA GLY A 9 10.93 3.64 4.67
C GLY A 9 10.75 2.55 3.59
N SER A 10 10.82 1.29 4.00
CA SER A 10 10.71 0.13 3.09
C SER A 10 9.26 -0.22 2.69
N ARG A 11 8.30 0.71 2.87
CA ARG A 11 6.89 0.49 2.59
C ARG A 11 6.58 0.75 1.12
N ASP A 12 5.78 -0.12 0.52
CA ASP A 12 5.25 0.08 -0.81
C ASP A 12 4.38 1.35 -0.84
N CYS A 13 4.63 2.22 -1.80
CA CYS A 13 3.82 3.39 -2.08
C CYS A 13 3.64 3.54 -3.59
N MET A 14 2.47 4.00 -4.02
CA MET A 14 2.18 4.25 -5.41
C MET A 14 1.39 5.55 -5.54
N VAL A 15 1.73 6.35 -6.54
CA VAL A 15 0.95 7.52 -6.96
C VAL A 15 0.52 7.26 -8.39
N MET A 16 -0.78 7.32 -8.64
CA MET A 16 -1.35 7.11 -9.97
C MET A 16 -2.51 8.08 -10.19
N PRO A 17 -2.75 8.54 -11.44
CA PRO A 17 -3.97 9.26 -11.77
C PRO A 17 -5.17 8.31 -11.70
N VAL A 18 -6.28 8.80 -11.17
CA VAL A 18 -7.55 8.05 -11.08
C VAL A 18 -8.72 8.96 -11.40
N SER A 19 -9.81 8.39 -11.90
CA SER A 19 -11.07 9.09 -12.14
C SER A 19 -12.22 8.29 -11.59
N ALA A 20 -12.87 8.80 -10.54
CA ALA A 20 -14.08 8.19 -9.99
C ALA A 20 -15.30 8.33 -10.93
N LEU A 21 -15.27 9.31 -11.85
CA LEU A 21 -16.35 9.54 -12.81
C LEU A 21 -16.36 8.50 -13.93
N THR A 22 -15.17 8.17 -14.46
CA THR A 22 -15.01 7.21 -15.57
C THR A 22 -14.63 5.80 -15.08
N GLY A 23 -14.20 5.67 -13.83
CA GLY A 23 -13.73 4.42 -13.23
C GLY A 23 -12.26 4.09 -13.50
N GLU A 24 -11.55 4.94 -14.25
CA GLU A 24 -10.15 4.72 -14.62
C GLU A 24 -9.25 4.67 -13.38
N GLY A 25 -8.44 3.61 -13.29
CA GLY A 25 -7.43 3.42 -12.24
C GLY A 25 -7.99 2.91 -10.90
N ILE A 26 -9.30 2.77 -10.75
CA ILE A 26 -9.93 2.31 -9.51
C ILE A 26 -9.63 0.83 -9.27
N ALA A 27 -9.88 -0.02 -10.28
CA ALA A 27 -9.66 -1.46 -10.15
C ALA A 27 -8.17 -1.79 -9.95
N GLU A 28 -7.29 -1.12 -10.71
CA GLU A 28 -5.84 -1.26 -10.63
C GLU A 28 -5.31 -0.85 -9.25
N GLY A 29 -5.79 0.29 -8.72
CA GLY A 29 -5.41 0.76 -7.38
C GLY A 29 -5.85 -0.19 -6.28
N ILE A 30 -7.06 -0.76 -6.38
CA ILE A 30 -7.56 -1.76 -5.42
C ILE A 30 -6.71 -3.03 -5.48
N ASN A 31 -6.47 -3.56 -6.68
CA ASN A 31 -5.68 -4.78 -6.86
C ASN A 31 -4.24 -4.60 -6.32
N TRP A 32 -3.61 -3.47 -6.62
CA TRP A 32 -2.29 -3.14 -6.10
C TRP A 32 -2.26 -3.12 -4.56
N LEU A 33 -3.27 -2.48 -3.93
CA LEU A 33 -3.37 -2.43 -2.47
C LEU A 33 -3.52 -3.83 -1.86
N VAL A 34 -4.35 -4.69 -2.47
CA VAL A 34 -4.56 -6.07 -2.03
C VAL A 34 -3.26 -6.88 -2.14
N ASP A 35 -2.50 -6.72 -3.23
CA ASP A 35 -1.23 -7.41 -3.41
C ASP A 35 -0.17 -6.94 -2.41
N CYS A 36 -0.11 -5.63 -2.14
CA CYS A 36 0.71 -5.07 -1.06
C CYS A 36 0.34 -5.66 0.30
N LEU A 37 -0.95 -5.82 0.60
CA LEU A 37 -1.41 -6.41 1.85
C LEU A 37 -0.97 -7.88 1.97
N LYS A 38 -1.16 -8.68 0.92
CA LYS A 38 -0.73 -10.08 0.88
C LYS A 38 0.78 -10.20 1.11
N ARG A 39 1.60 -9.40 0.41
CA ARG A 39 3.06 -9.38 0.61
C ARG A 39 3.46 -8.96 2.03
N ASN A 40 2.71 -8.03 2.63
CA ASN A 40 2.99 -7.56 3.98
C ASN A 40 2.77 -8.66 5.03
N VAL A 41 1.88 -9.63 4.80
CA VAL A 41 1.72 -10.79 5.71
C VAL A 41 3.05 -11.51 5.91
N ASP A 42 3.81 -11.73 4.83
CA ASP A 42 5.09 -12.43 4.90
C ASP A 42 6.27 -11.49 5.23
N SER A 43 6.32 -10.31 4.60
CA SER A 43 7.50 -9.42 4.67
C SER A 43 7.48 -8.47 5.86
N ARG A 44 6.30 -8.13 6.38
CA ARG A 44 6.09 -7.22 7.52
C ARG A 44 4.90 -7.68 8.36
N PRO A 45 4.93 -8.91 8.91
CA PRO A 45 3.81 -9.46 9.67
C PRO A 45 3.48 -8.53 10.85
N PRO A 46 2.19 -8.43 11.23
CA PRO A 46 1.81 -7.74 12.44
C PRO A 46 2.60 -8.31 13.62
N ARG A 47 3.31 -7.43 14.32
CA ARG A 47 3.94 -7.80 15.59
C ARG A 47 2.83 -7.81 16.63
N ASN A 48 2.18 -8.95 16.81
CA ASN A 48 1.26 -9.11 17.92
C ASN A 48 2.11 -9.13 19.21
N ASN A 49 2.22 -7.98 19.88
CA ASN A 49 2.85 -7.87 21.19
C ASN A 49 1.86 -8.23 22.32
N GLU A 50 0.75 -8.90 22.02
CA GLU A 50 -0.08 -9.54 23.04
C GLU A 50 0.56 -10.88 23.43
N ASN A 51 1.22 -10.86 24.59
CA ASN A 51 1.76 -11.98 25.37
C ASN A 51 3.11 -12.58 24.93
N ARG A 52 4.19 -12.08 25.56
CA ARG A 52 5.26 -12.94 26.07
C ARG A 52 5.54 -12.59 27.53
#